data_AF-A0A833H702-F1
#
_entry.id   AF-A0A833H702-F1
#
_cell.length_a   1.000
_cell.length_b   1.000
_cell.length_c   1.000
_cell.angle_alpha   90.00
_cell.angle_beta   90.00
_cell.angle_gamma   90.00
#
_symmetry.space_group_name_H-M   'P 1'
#
loop_
_entity.id
_entity.type
_entity.pdbx_description
1 polymer ?
#
loop_
_entity_poly.entity_id
_entity_poly.type
_entity_poly.pdbx_seq_one_letter_code
_entity_poly.pdbx_strand_id
1 'polypeptide(L)'
;AVARLGGHGVDLGFAAEVEAAARAALAQAKAGRALDTNVEFYTAILLDSLKIPRNGFTPVFAAARIAGWTAHAIEQQRTGRLLRPGSIYLGPMPD
;
A
#
# COMPACT_ATOMS: atom_id res chain seq x y z
N ALA A 1 -13.32 5.22 -12.71
CA ALA A 1 -13.44 6.24 -11.65
C ALA A 1 -12.54 7.44 -11.92
N VAL A 2 -11.22 7.25 -12.09
CA VAL A 2 -10.25 8.35 -12.28
C VAL A 2 -10.43 9.10 -13.61
N ALA A 3 -10.78 8.42 -14.71
CA ALA A 3 -11.12 9.06 -15.99
C ALA A 3 -12.33 10.02 -15.95
N ARG A 4 -13.10 10.03 -14.85
CA ARG A 4 -14.22 10.95 -14.61
C ARG A 4 -13.84 12.16 -13.75
N LEU A 5 -12.62 12.20 -13.20
CA LEU A 5 -12.07 13.32 -12.45
C LEU A 5 -11.43 14.28 -13.46
N GLY A 6 -12.21 15.22 -13.97
CA GLY A 6 -11.79 16.12 -15.04
C GLY A 6 -10.53 16.93 -14.71
N GLY A 7 -9.58 16.93 -15.64
CA GLY A 7 -8.63 18.01 -15.97
C GLY A 7 -7.63 18.53 -14.92
N HIS A 8 -7.75 18.17 -13.65
CA HIS A 8 -6.96 18.78 -12.57
C HIS A 8 -6.21 17.73 -11.73
N GLY A 9 -5.32 16.96 -12.37
CA GLY A 9 -4.47 15.95 -11.74
C GLY A 9 -3.40 15.42 -12.70
N VAL A 10 -2.54 14.53 -12.22
CA VAL A 10 -1.59 13.79 -13.07
C VAL A 10 -2.38 13.02 -14.14
N ASP A 11 -2.00 13.21 -15.42
CA ASP A 11 -2.63 12.52 -16.55
C ASP A 11 -2.47 11.00 -16.42
N LEU A 12 -3.59 10.28 -16.49
CA LEU A 12 -3.62 8.82 -16.43
C LEU A 12 -2.93 8.19 -17.64
N GLY A 13 -2.99 8.85 -18.80
CA GLY A 13 -2.26 8.41 -19.99
C GLY A 13 -0.76 8.39 -19.73
N PHE A 14 -0.23 9.53 -19.26
CA PHE A 14 1.16 9.64 -18.85
C PHE A 14 1.55 8.63 -17.74
N ALA A 15 0.70 8.42 -16.74
CA ALA A 15 0.97 7.43 -15.70
C ALA A 15 1.13 6.00 -16.25
N ALA A 16 0.30 5.60 -17.21
CA ALA A 16 0.39 4.29 -17.86
C ALA A 16 1.66 4.16 -18.72
N GLU A 17 2.07 5.23 -19.41
CA GLU A 17 3.33 5.27 -20.16
C GLU A 17 4.54 5.11 -19.23
N VAL A 18 4.54 5.84 -18.10
CA VAL A 18 5.58 5.74 -17.07
C VAL A 18 5.63 4.34 -16.47
N GLU A 19 4.48 3.73 -16.16
CA GLU A 19 4.41 2.35 -15.68
C GLU A 19 5.05 1.38 -16.69
N ALA A 20 4.67 1.45 -17.96
CA ALA A 20 5.19 0.56 -18.99
C ALA A 20 6.72 0.71 -19.15
N ALA A 21 7.21 1.95 -19.20
CA ALA A 21 8.64 2.24 -19.30
C ALA A 21 9.41 1.75 -18.06
N ALA A 22 8.89 2.00 -16.86
CA ALA A 22 9.51 1.56 -15.61
C ALA A 22 9.58 0.04 -15.51
N ARG A 23 8.50 -0.67 -15.85
CA ARG A 23 8.47 -2.14 -15.86
C ARG A 23 9.48 -2.72 -16.85
N ALA A 24 9.57 -2.16 -18.06
CA ALA A 24 10.55 -2.59 -19.05
C ALA A 24 12.00 -2.38 -18.56
N ALA A 25 12.30 -1.20 -18.00
CA ALA A 25 13.62 -0.89 -17.45
C ALA A 25 13.98 -1.81 -16.27
N LEU A 26 13.03 -2.09 -15.38
CA LEU A 26 13.24 -2.98 -14.24
C LEU A 26 13.45 -4.43 -14.66
N ALA A 27 12.70 -4.91 -15.66
CA ALA A 27 12.89 -6.24 -16.22
C ALA A 27 14.30 -6.43 -16.79
N GLN A 28 14.85 -5.38 -17.43
CA GLN A 28 16.22 -5.40 -17.94
C GLN A 28 17.26 -5.32 -16.81
N ALA A 29 17.08 -4.41 -15.85
CA ALA A 29 18.07 -4.14 -14.79
C ALA A 29 18.09 -5.19 -13.67
N LYS A 30 16.98 -5.91 -13.45
CA LYS A 30 16.79 -6.87 -12.35
C LYS A 30 16.28 -8.22 -12.87
N ALA A 31 16.96 -8.75 -13.88
CA ALA A 31 16.65 -10.06 -14.46
C ALA A 31 16.50 -11.14 -13.38
N GLY A 32 15.45 -11.95 -13.48
CA GLY A 32 15.12 -13.00 -12.49
C GLY A 32 14.31 -12.54 -11.28
N ARG A 33 14.02 -11.23 -11.15
CA ARG A 33 13.12 -10.71 -10.11
C ARG A 33 11.90 -10.07 -10.76
N ALA A 34 10.71 -10.64 -10.53
CA ALA A 34 9.45 -10.04 -10.95
C ALA A 34 9.19 -8.76 -10.14
N LEU A 35 9.35 -7.61 -10.78
CA LEU A 35 9.09 -6.28 -10.21
C LEU A 35 7.98 -5.63 -11.02
N ASP A 36 6.76 -5.77 -10.52
CA ASP A 36 5.56 -5.16 -11.10
C ASP A 36 5.06 -4.00 -10.24
N THR A 37 4.21 -3.18 -10.84
CA THR A 37 3.54 -2.06 -10.20
C THR A 37 2.62 -2.55 -9.08
N ASN A 38 2.71 -1.91 -7.92
CA ASN A 38 1.80 -2.13 -6.81
C ASN A 38 0.64 -1.13 -6.83
N VAL A 39 -0.33 -1.34 -5.95
CA VAL A 39 -1.52 -0.48 -5.85
C VAL A 39 -1.17 0.96 -5.46
N GLU A 40 -0.06 1.17 -4.77
CA GLU A 40 0.39 2.47 -4.28
C GLU A 40 0.69 3.45 -5.41
N PHE A 41 1.19 2.98 -6.57
CA PHE A 41 1.47 3.82 -7.73
C PHE A 41 0.21 4.59 -8.19
N TYR A 42 -0.86 3.86 -8.48
CA TYR A 42 -2.13 4.46 -8.90
C TYR A 42 -2.87 5.16 -7.75
N THR A 43 -2.71 4.68 -6.52
CA THR A 43 -3.28 5.34 -5.34
C THR A 43 -2.72 6.74 -5.17
N ALA A 44 -1.41 6.94 -5.37
CA ALA A 44 -0.80 8.27 -5.28
C ALA A 44 -1.40 9.24 -6.31
N ILE A 45 -1.56 8.80 -7.56
CA ILE A 45 -2.17 9.59 -8.64
C ILE A 45 -3.63 9.94 -8.33
N LEU A 46 -4.40 8.97 -7.83
CA LEU A 46 -5.80 9.16 -7.45
C LEU A 46 -5.93 10.21 -6.34
N LEU A 47 -5.16 10.07 -5.26
CA LEU A 47 -5.25 11.00 -4.12
C LEU A 47 -4.82 12.41 -4.50
N ASP A 48 -3.81 12.56 -5.36
CA ASP A 48 -3.40 13.87 -5.91
C ASP A 48 -4.47 14.49 -6.81
N SER A 49 -5.12 13.68 -7.64
CA SER A 49 -6.25 14.11 -8.48
C SER A 49 -7.45 14.56 -7.63
N LEU A 50 -7.65 13.95 -6.47
CA LEU A 50 -8.67 14.33 -5.48
C LEU A 50 -8.25 15.49 -4.57
N LYS A 51 -7.03 16.04 -4.74
CA LYS A 51 -6.47 17.11 -3.90
C LYS A 51 -6.44 16.76 -2.41
N ILE A 52 -6.29 15.48 -2.10
CA ILE A 52 -6.09 15.03 -0.73
C ILE A 52 -4.66 15.41 -0.33
N PRO A 53 -4.47 16.15 0.78
CA PRO A 53 -3.13 16.54 1.21
C PRO A 53 -2.31 15.31 1.60
N ARG A 54 -0.99 15.36 1.46
CA ARG A 54 -0.11 14.20 1.69
C ARG A 54 -0.26 13.58 3.09
N ASN A 55 -0.48 14.40 4.11
CA ASN A 55 -0.76 13.93 5.48
C ASN A 55 -2.13 13.24 5.62
N GLY A 56 -3.03 13.41 4.65
CA GLY A 56 -4.32 12.72 4.55
C GLY A 56 -4.22 11.29 4.01
N PHE A 57 -3.07 10.86 3.48
CA PHE A 57 -2.88 9.50 2.99
C PHE A 57 -3.22 8.44 4.06
N THR A 58 -2.58 8.54 5.23
CA THR A 58 -2.73 7.54 6.29
C THR A 58 -4.17 7.44 6.81
N PRO A 59 -4.88 8.54 7.12
CA PRO A 59 -6.29 8.48 7.49
C PRO A 59 -7.20 7.84 6.43
N VAL A 60 -7.02 8.18 5.15
CA VAL A 60 -7.84 7.62 4.04
C VAL A 60 -7.56 6.12 3.89
N PHE A 61 -6.29 5.72 3.94
CA PHE A 61 -5.91 4.32 3.91
C PHE A 61 -6.51 3.56 5.09
N ALA A 62 -6.40 4.10 6.31
CA ALA A 62 -6.98 3.50 7.51
C ALA A 62 -8.49 3.31 7.38
N ALA A 63 -9.22 4.31 6.87
CA ALA A 63 -10.66 4.22 6.62
C ALA A 63 -11.02 3.05 5.68
N ALA A 64 -10.26 2.86 4.59
CA ALA A 64 -10.43 1.72 3.69
C ALA A 64 -10.11 0.36 4.35
N ARG A 65 -9.30 0.35 5.42
CA ARG A 65 -8.95 -0.86 6.17
C ARG A 65 -9.93 -1.23 7.28
N ILE A 66 -10.75 -0.31 7.75
CA ILE A 66 -11.69 -0.53 8.86
C ILE A 66 -12.52 -1.80 8.66
N ALA A 67 -13.14 -2.00 7.49
CA ALA A 67 -13.96 -3.18 7.23
C ALA A 67 -13.19 -4.50 7.42
N GLY A 68 -11.93 -4.55 6.95
CA GLY A 68 -11.07 -5.72 7.13
C GLY A 68 -10.63 -5.91 8.58
N TRP A 69 -10.27 -4.82 9.28
CA TRP A 69 -9.91 -4.89 10.70
C TRP A 69 -11.07 -5.35 11.56
N THR A 70 -12.28 -4.84 11.32
CA THR A 70 -13.49 -5.27 12.04
C THR A 70 -13.80 -6.75 11.76
N ALA A 71 -13.69 -7.20 10.51
CA ALA A 71 -13.88 -8.61 10.18
C ALA A 71 -12.88 -9.52 10.92
N HIS A 72 -11.60 -9.18 10.89
CA HIS A 72 -10.57 -9.93 11.62
C HIS A 72 -10.75 -9.87 13.14
N ALA A 73 -11.19 -8.74 13.70
CA ALA A 73 -11.48 -8.64 15.13
C ALA A 73 -12.61 -9.59 15.55
N ILE A 74 -13.69 -9.64 14.76
CA ILE A 74 -14.81 -10.56 14.97
C ILE A 74 -14.35 -12.02 14.84
N GLU A 75 -13.54 -12.34 13.83
CA GLU A 75 -12.95 -13.67 13.63
C GLU A 75 -12.08 -14.08 14.83
N GLN A 76 -11.21 -13.19 15.30
CA GLN A 76 -10.35 -13.43 16.46
C GLN A 76 -11.18 -13.67 17.74
N GLN A 77 -12.25 -12.90 17.95
CA GLN A 77 -13.16 -13.10 19.09
C GLN A 77 -13.85 -14.46 19.08
N ARG A 78 -14.14 -15.03 17.89
CA ARG A 78 -14.74 -16.37 17.76
C ARG A 78 -13.78 -17.51 18.07
N THR A 79 -12.49 -17.35 17.74
CA THR A 79 -11.47 -18.39 18.00
C THR A 79 -10.91 -18.31 19.42
N GLY A 80 -10.89 -17.13 20.04
CA GLY A 80 -10.49 -16.92 21.44
C GLY A 80 -9.01 -17.20 21.74
N ARG A 81 -8.16 -17.38 20.71
CA ARG A 81 -6.76 -17.78 20.90
C ARG A 81 -5.89 -16.61 21.33
N LEU A 82 -5.25 -16.71 22.50
CA LEU A 82 -4.25 -15.71 22.92
C LEU A 82 -3.03 -15.72 21.98
N LEU A 83 -2.72 -14.55 21.40
CA LEU A 83 -1.48 -14.32 20.66
C LEU A 83 -0.36 -13.98 21.65
N ARG A 84 0.47 -14.97 21.98
CA ARG A 84 1.62 -14.81 22.89
C ARG A 84 2.92 -15.26 22.20
N PRO A 85 3.47 -14.46 21.27
CA PRO A 85 4.77 -14.77 20.70
C PRO A 85 5.85 -14.72 21.80
N GLY A 86 6.78 -15.67 21.76
CA GLY A 86 7.99 -15.62 22.59
C GLY A 86 9.06 -14.77 21.90
N SER A 87 9.90 -14.12 22.70
CA SER A 87 11.07 -13.38 22.23
C SER A 87 12.31 -13.94 22.89
N ILE A 88 13.41 -13.99 22.15
CA ILE A 88 14.73 -14.40 22.67
C ILE A 88 15.54 -13.12 22.90
N TYR A 89 15.99 -12.90 24.13
CA TYR A 89 16.94 -11.84 24.44
C TYR A 89 18.36 -12.28 24.05
N LEU A 90 19.06 -11.45 23.27
CA LEU A 90 20.44 -11.70 22.82
C LEU A 90 21.45 -10.74 23.44
N GLY A 91 21.03 -9.88 24.36
CA GLY A 91 21.93 -8.96 25.03
C GLY A 91 22.70 -9.63 26.18
N PRO A 92 23.66 -8.92 26.78
CA PRO A 92 24.38 -9.40 27.95
C PRO A 92 23.43 -9.52 29.16
N MET A 93 23.63 -10.55 29.98
CA MET A 93 22.99 -10.61 31.30
C MET A 93 23.77 -9.70 32.26
N PRO A 94 23.09 -9.02 33.20
CA PRO A 94 23.77 -8.28 34.26
C PRO A 94 24.57 -9.24 35.15
N ASP A 95 25.68 -8.75 35.69
CA ASP A 95 26.51 -9.45 36.69
C ASP A 95 25.77 -9.67 38.02
#